data_AF-A0A3N5TX35-F1
#
_entry.id   AF-A0A3N5TX35-F1
#
_cell.length_a   1.000
_cell.length_b   1.000
_cell.length_c   1.000
_cell.angle_alpha   90.00
_cell.angle_beta   90.00
_cell.angle_gamma   90.00
#
_symmetry.space_group_name_H-M   'P 1'
#
loop_
_entity.id
_entity.type
_entity.pdbx_description
1 polymer ?
#
loop_
_entity_poly.entity_id
_entity_poly.type
_entity_poly.pdbx_seq_one_letter_code
_entity_poly.pdbx_strand_id
1 'polypeptide(L)' 'PLFGDRFGLDSIDAVELVFQLKKHFGVVIKNQSEGRSILQSVNTICAFIEKRQGA' A
#
# COMPACT_ATOMS: atom_id res chain seq x y z
N PRO A 1 1.78 1.82 -12.57
CA PRO A 1 2.50 1.53 -11.31
C PRO A 1 2.59 2.82 -10.50
N LEU A 2 2.33 2.75 -9.19
CA LEU A 2 2.34 3.88 -8.28
C LEU A 2 3.78 4.39 -8.06
N PHE A 3 4.73 3.46 -7.85
CA PHE A 3 6.15 3.77 -7.73
C PHE A 3 6.87 3.76 -9.08
N GLY A 4 7.88 4.62 -9.20
CA GLY A 4 8.65 4.88 -10.42
C GLY A 4 8.63 6.36 -10.82
N ASP A 5 9.14 6.68 -12.00
CA ASP A 5 9.47 8.07 -12.38
C ASP A 5 8.26 9.01 -12.57
N ARG A 6 7.04 8.47 -12.64
CA ARG A 6 5.84 9.26 -12.97
C ARG A 6 5.37 10.18 -11.85
N PHE A 7 5.48 9.73 -10.60
CA PHE A 7 4.90 10.41 -9.45
C PHE A 7 5.95 10.90 -8.45
N GLY A 8 7.24 10.62 -8.70
CA GLY A 8 8.32 10.97 -7.79
C GLY A 8 8.27 10.24 -6.43
N LEU A 9 7.49 9.15 -6.34
CA LEU A 9 7.36 8.38 -5.12
C LEU A 9 8.59 7.49 -4.90
N ASP A 10 9.19 7.61 -3.73
CA ASP A 10 10.42 6.92 -3.37
C ASP A 10 10.20 5.84 -2.29
N SER A 11 11.30 5.35 -1.72
CA SER A 11 11.22 4.30 -0.69
C SER A 11 10.68 4.79 0.65
N ILE A 12 10.80 6.09 0.95
CA ILE A 12 10.28 6.71 2.18
C ILE A 12 8.76 6.81 2.07
N ASP A 13 8.26 7.25 0.91
CA ASP A 13 6.82 7.33 0.66
C ASP A 13 6.12 5.98 0.79
N ALA A 14 6.78 4.89 0.38
CA ALA A 14 6.26 3.54 0.57
C ALA A 14 6.05 3.19 2.04
N VAL A 15 7.01 3.57 2.91
CA VAL A 15 6.93 3.35 4.36
C VAL A 15 5.80 4.17 4.96
N GLU A 16 5.66 5.44 4.55
CA GLU A 16 4.59 6.31 5.01
C GLU A 16 3.22 5.78 4.58
N LEU A 17 3.06 5.31 3.35
CA LEU A 17 1.82 4.68 2.88
C LEU A 17 1.45 3.45 3.72
N VAL A 18 2.41 2.58 4.05
CA VAL A 18 2.17 1.44 4.96
C VAL A 18 1.66 1.91 6.32
N PHE A 19 2.28 2.97 6.87
CA PHE A 19 1.88 3.55 8.15
C PHE A 19 0.46 4.14 8.10
N GLN A 20 0.13 4.91 7.06
CA GLN A 20 -1.20 5.49 6.86
C GLN A 20 -2.27 4.42 6.65
N LEU A 21 -1.97 3.35 5.91
CA LEU A 21 -2.90 2.23 5.72
C LEU A 21 -3.26 1.56 7.06
N LYS A 22 -2.28 1.35 7.93
CA LYS A 22 -2.51 0.83 9.28
C LYS A 22 -3.35 1.81 10.11
N LYS A 23 -3.01 3.10 10.10
CA LYS A 23 -3.66 4.13 10.91
C LYS A 23 -5.13 4.35 10.52
N HIS A 24 -5.42 4.39 9.22
CA HIS A 24 -6.74 4.77 8.71
C HIS A 24 -7.67 3.58 8.43
N PHE A 25 -7.11 2.43 8.03
CA PHE A 25 -7.90 1.26 7.63
C PHE A 25 -7.70 0.05 8.54
N GLY A 26 -6.79 0.12 9.52
CA GLY A 26 -6.47 -1.00 10.42
C GLY A 26 -5.75 -2.16 9.75
N VAL A 27 -5.31 -2.00 8.49
CA VAL A 27 -4.68 -3.07 7.73
C VAL A 27 -3.17 -3.09 7.93
N VAL A 28 -2.60 -4.29 8.05
CA VAL A 28 -1.16 -4.47 8.30
C VAL A 28 -0.52 -5.24 7.14
N ILE A 29 0.50 -4.63 6.56
CA ILE A 29 1.39 -5.24 5.56
C ILE A 29 2.56 -5.88 6.33
N LYS A 30 2.75 -7.19 6.16
CA LYS A 30 3.63 -7.99 7.02
C LYS A 30 5.09 -7.93 6.62
N ASN A 31 5.38 -7.81 5.33
CA ASN A 31 6.74 -7.84 4.81
C ASN A 31 6.85 -7.09 3.47
N GLN A 32 8.10 -6.88 3.03
CA GLN A 32 8.41 -6.14 1.82
C GLN A 32 7.84 -6.78 0.54
N SER A 33 7.78 -8.11 0.46
CA SER A 33 7.24 -8.81 -0.71
C SER A 33 5.74 -8.56 -0.87
N GLU A 34 4.99 -8.68 0.24
CA GLU A 34 3.57 -8.35 0.31
C GLU A 34 3.35 -6.86 -0.03
N GLY A 35 4.15 -5.97 0.57
CA GLY A 35 4.10 -4.53 0.31
C GLY A 35 4.33 -4.18 -1.16
N ARG A 36 5.28 -4.83 -1.83
CA ARG A 36 5.57 -4.59 -3.25
C ARG A 36 4.40 -4.97 -4.16
N SER A 37 3.65 -6.01 -3.80
CA SER A 37 2.47 -6.45 -4.54
C SER A 37 1.27 -5.52 -4.29
N ILE A 38 1.06 -5.11 -3.03
CA ILE A 38 -0.07 -4.25 -2.64
C ILE A 38 0.12 -2.82 -3.15
N LEU A 39 1.31 -2.25 -2.97
CA LEU A 39 1.61 -0.85 -3.29
C LEU A 39 1.91 -0.61 -4.78
N GLN A 40 1.72 -1.62 -5.65
CA GLN A 40 1.97 -1.52 -7.09
C GLN A 40 1.08 -0.46 -7.77
N SER A 41 -0.16 -0.27 -7.30
CA SER A 41 -1.15 0.65 -7.87
C SER A 41 -2.19 1.05 -6.85
N VAL A 42 -2.96 2.12 -7.11
CA VAL A 42 -4.10 2.48 -6.24
C VAL A 42 -5.13 1.34 -6.18
N ASN A 43 -5.42 0.69 -7.31
CA ASN A 43 -6.38 -0.42 -7.37
C ASN A 43 -5.99 -1.61 -6.48
N THR A 44 -4.69 -1.96 -6.45
CA THR A 44 -4.19 -3.07 -5.60
C THR A 44 -4.24 -2.72 -4.12
N ILE A 45 -4.07 -1.43 -3.77
CA ILE A 45 -4.24 -0.94 -2.41
C ILE A 45 -5.71 -1.02 -2.00
N CYS A 46 -6.64 -0.54 -2.83
CA CYS A 46 -8.08 -0.62 -2.58
C CYS A 46 -8.53 -2.07 -2.39
N ALA A 47 -8.17 -2.96 -3.31
CA ALA A 47 -8.52 -4.37 -3.23
C ALA A 47 -7.98 -5.04 -1.94
N PHE A 48 -6.79 -4.63 -1.47
CA PHE A 48 -6.24 -5.12 -0.20
C PHE A 48 -7.04 -4.63 1.01
N ILE A 49 -7.46 -3.36 1.02
CA ILE A 49 -8.29 -2.78 2.08
C ILE A 49 -9.65 -3.50 2.13
N GLU A 50 -10.35 -3.59 1.01
CA GLU A 50 -11.69 -4.20 0.91
C GLU A 50 -11.68 -5.66 1.39
N LYS A 51 -10.67 -6.44 0.97
CA LYS A 51 -10.51 -7.83 1.38
C LYS A 51 -10.32 -8.00 2.90
N ARG A 52 -9.76 -6.99 3.59
CA ARG A 52 -9.52 -7.02 5.04
C ARG A 52 -10.66 -6.41 5.84
N GLN A 53 -11.46 -5.55 5.23
CA GLN A 53 -12.61 -4.91 5.87
C GLN A 53 -13.89 -5.76 5.82
N GLY A 54 -13.86 -6.93 5.17
CA GLY A 54 -15.00 -7.84 5.13
C GLY A 54 -16.14 -7.32 4.27
N ALA A 55 -15.81 -6.92 3.03
CA ALA A 55 -16.81 -6.89 1.97
C ALA A 55 -17.32 -8.31 1.65
#